data_AF-A0A527H9Z9-F1
#
_entry.id   AF-A0A527H9Z9-F1
#
_cell.length_a   1.000
_cell.length_b   1.000
_cell.length_c   1.000
_cell.angle_alpha   90.00
_cell.angle_beta   90.00
_cell.angle_gamma   90.00
#
_symmetry.space_group_name_H-M   'P 1'
#
loop_
_entity.id
_entity.type
_entity.pdbx_description
1 polymer ?
#
loop_
_entity_poly.entity_id
_entity_poly.type
_entity_poly.pdbx_seq_one_letter_code
_entity_poly.pdbx_strand_id
1 'polypeptide(L)'
;VPAPRLGFNEQVWQHEMAADANGEVPVAVVNDQLGLGFEVITRRDQLPCAYQWQNFQAGQYALGIEPSTHHVLGNLAARERGEMIWLEHGESRSYDAVFRVLDGAGAIATAEAKIASIARQPQQDYPVPSGNFPGLADRA
;
A
#
# COMPACT_ATOMS: atom_id res chain seq x y z
N VAL A 1 -9.86 13.27 1.58
CA VAL A 1 -9.77 12.68 2.95
C VAL A 1 -10.66 13.49 3.88
N PRO A 2 -11.56 12.87 4.68
CA PRO A 2 -12.49 13.60 5.55
C PRO A 2 -11.77 14.28 6.74
N ALA A 3 -12.37 15.32 7.31
CA ALA A 3 -11.88 15.91 8.57
C ALA A 3 -11.94 14.88 9.74
N PRO A 4 -11.20 15.10 10.85
CA PRO A 4 -11.26 14.22 12.01
C PRO A 4 -12.68 14.08 12.58
N ARG A 5 -13.07 12.86 12.96
CA ARG A 5 -14.44 12.50 13.41
C ARG A 5 -14.41 11.84 14.79
N LEU A 6 -15.33 12.20 15.67
CA LEU A 6 -15.55 11.48 16.93
C LEU A 6 -16.22 10.13 16.65
N GLY A 7 -15.68 9.06 17.24
CA GLY A 7 -16.23 7.71 17.13
C GLY A 7 -15.96 7.04 15.77
N PHE A 8 -14.95 7.51 15.03
CA PHE A 8 -14.48 6.83 13.84
C PHE A 8 -13.83 5.50 14.23
N ASN A 9 -14.35 4.40 13.67
CA ASN A 9 -13.69 3.10 13.76
C ASN A 9 -12.69 3.00 12.61
N GLU A 10 -11.48 2.56 12.93
CA GLU A 10 -10.44 2.35 11.94
C GLU A 10 -10.90 1.42 10.81
N GLN A 11 -10.34 1.63 9.62
CA GLN A 11 -10.62 0.83 8.45
C GLN A 11 -9.32 0.42 7.78
N VAL A 12 -9.22 -0.85 7.39
CA VAL A 12 -8.09 -1.39 6.64
C VAL A 12 -8.60 -1.86 5.29
N TRP A 13 -7.95 -1.39 4.23
CA TRP A 13 -8.22 -1.80 2.85
C TRP A 13 -7.01 -2.51 2.30
N GLN A 14 -7.16 -3.74 1.81
CA GLN A 14 -6.14 -4.38 1.01
C GLN A 14 -6.34 -4.05 -0.46
N HIS A 15 -5.28 -3.59 -1.11
CA HIS A 15 -5.29 -3.24 -2.53
C HIS A 15 -4.58 -4.30 -3.36
N GLU A 16 -5.12 -4.55 -4.55
CA GLU A 16 -4.43 -5.31 -5.58
C GLU A 16 -3.53 -4.35 -6.37
N MET A 17 -2.22 -4.48 -6.19
CA MET A 17 -1.24 -3.52 -6.71
C MET A 17 -0.68 -3.94 -8.06
N ALA A 18 -0.62 -3.00 -9.00
CA ALA A 18 0.23 -3.10 -10.17
C ALA A 18 1.64 -2.57 -9.87
N ALA A 19 2.64 -3.10 -10.56
CA ALA A 19 4.02 -2.63 -10.50
C ALA A 19 4.44 -2.08 -11.86
N ASP A 20 5.45 -1.20 -11.87
CA ASP A 20 6.08 -0.78 -13.11
C ASP A 20 6.95 -1.89 -13.74
N ALA A 21 7.58 -1.57 -14.88
CA ALA A 21 8.44 -2.51 -15.60
C ALA A 21 9.67 -2.99 -14.80
N ASN A 22 10.06 -2.29 -13.72
CA ASN A 22 11.17 -2.67 -12.85
C ASN A 22 10.71 -3.45 -11.60
N GLY A 23 9.39 -3.67 -11.46
CA GLY A 23 8.79 -4.31 -10.30
C GLY A 23 8.52 -3.36 -9.13
N GLU A 24 8.66 -2.04 -9.31
CA GLU A 24 8.40 -1.05 -8.26
C GLU A 24 6.89 -0.78 -8.10
N VAL A 25 6.48 -0.59 -6.85
CA VAL A 25 5.12 -0.23 -6.45
C VAL A 25 5.18 1.10 -5.70
N PRO A 26 5.08 2.24 -6.41
CA PRO A 26 5.00 3.56 -5.78
C PRO A 26 3.58 3.83 -5.26
N VAL A 27 3.47 4.30 -4.02
CA VAL A 27 2.23 4.74 -3.39
C VAL A 27 2.47 6.08 -2.70
N ALA A 28 1.59 7.06 -2.93
CA ALA A 28 1.73 8.38 -2.34
C ALA A 28 0.44 8.84 -1.63
N VAL A 29 0.63 9.60 -0.56
CA VAL A 29 -0.40 10.46 0.03
C VAL A 29 -0.03 11.91 -0.24
N VAL A 30 -0.96 12.67 -0.83
CA VAL A 30 -0.71 14.04 -1.29
C VAL A 30 -1.68 15.01 -0.65
N ASN A 31 -1.19 16.23 -0.37
CA ASN A 31 -1.98 17.35 0.08
C ASN A 31 -1.66 18.57 -0.80
N ASP A 32 -2.47 18.77 -1.84
CA ASP A 32 -2.29 19.85 -2.80
C ASP A 32 -2.40 21.24 -2.18
N GLN A 33 -3.21 21.40 -1.13
CA GLN A 33 -3.38 22.69 -0.45
C GLN A 33 -2.10 23.13 0.26
N LEU A 34 -1.33 22.17 0.79
CA LEU A 34 -0.04 22.43 1.42
C LEU A 34 1.13 22.31 0.44
N GLY A 35 0.89 21.80 -0.77
CA GLY A 35 1.94 21.46 -1.72
C GLY A 35 2.91 20.42 -1.16
N LEU A 36 2.43 19.48 -0.33
CA LEU A 36 3.26 18.48 0.33
C LEU A 36 2.69 17.07 0.13
N GLY A 37 3.55 16.10 -0.10
CA GLY A 37 3.19 14.69 -0.14
C GLY A 37 4.26 13.78 0.43
N PHE A 38 3.91 12.52 0.61
CA PHE A 38 4.82 11.47 1.03
C PHE A 38 4.60 10.24 0.17
N GLU A 39 5.70 9.73 -0.41
CA GLU A 39 5.71 8.56 -1.28
C GLU A 39 6.53 7.44 -0.63
N VAL A 40 5.99 6.23 -0.72
CA VAL A 40 6.67 4.99 -0.38
C VAL A 40 6.77 4.15 -1.65
N ILE A 41 7.97 3.71 -1.98
CA ILE A 41 8.22 2.82 -3.12
C ILE A 41 8.78 1.51 -2.57
N THR A 42 8.11 0.41 -2.86
CA THR A 42 8.57 -0.95 -2.54
C THR A 42 8.64 -1.80 -3.80
N ARG A 43 9.07 -3.06 -3.65
CA ARG A 43 9.07 -4.02 -4.76
C ARG A 43 7.99 -5.08 -4.58
N ARG A 44 7.31 -5.43 -5.68
CA ARG A 44 6.22 -6.42 -5.68
C ARG A 44 6.68 -7.83 -5.32
N ASP A 45 7.90 -8.20 -5.73
CA ASP A 45 8.57 -9.48 -5.42
C ASP A 45 8.93 -9.63 -3.94
N GLN A 46 9.15 -8.53 -3.25
CA GLN A 46 9.48 -8.52 -1.83
C GLN A 46 8.23 -8.37 -0.95
N LEU A 47 7.31 -7.47 -1.31
CA LEU A 47 6.10 -7.14 -0.56
C LEU A 47 4.88 -7.20 -1.51
N PRO A 48 4.34 -8.41 -1.79
CA PRO A 48 3.32 -8.64 -2.81
C PRO A 48 1.91 -8.17 -2.45
N CYS A 49 1.70 -7.74 -1.21
CA CYS A 49 0.45 -7.18 -0.70
C CYS A 49 0.64 -5.74 -0.23
N ALA A 50 -0.43 -4.95 -0.24
CA ALA A 50 -0.41 -3.60 0.31
C ALA A 50 -1.73 -3.26 1.01
N TYR A 51 -1.62 -2.62 2.17
CA TYR A 51 -2.77 -2.11 2.91
C TYR A 51 -2.75 -0.59 2.97
N GLN A 52 -3.97 -0.06 3.01
CA GLN A 52 -4.24 1.31 3.40
C GLN A 52 -5.01 1.26 4.71
N TRP A 53 -4.36 1.69 5.79
CA TRP A 53 -5.01 1.88 7.07
C TRP A 53 -5.50 3.33 7.18
N GLN A 54 -6.74 3.50 7.61
CA GLN A 54 -7.36 4.80 7.83
C GLN A 54 -7.80 4.89 9.28
N ASN A 55 -7.27 5.88 10.00
CA ASN A 55 -7.75 6.24 11.33
C ASN A 55 -8.05 7.74 11.35
N PHE A 56 -9.27 8.11 10.99
CA PHE A 56 -9.71 9.51 10.96
C PHE A 56 -10.40 9.93 12.26
N GLN A 57 -10.00 9.33 13.37
CA GLN A 57 -10.53 9.61 14.70
C GLN A 57 -10.03 10.97 15.20
N ALA A 58 -10.92 11.75 15.82
CA ALA A 58 -10.54 12.98 16.50
C ALA A 58 -9.55 12.66 17.65
N GLY A 59 -8.37 13.28 17.62
CA GLY A 59 -7.25 13.01 18.55
C GLY A 59 -6.27 11.92 18.06
N GLN A 60 -6.62 11.16 17.03
CA GLN A 60 -5.79 10.11 16.42
C GLN A 60 -6.04 10.09 14.91
N TYR A 61 -5.52 11.09 14.20
CA TYR A 61 -5.78 11.30 12.77
C TYR A 61 -4.57 10.90 11.93
N ALA A 62 -4.63 9.72 11.31
CA ALA A 62 -3.55 9.12 10.55
C ALA A 62 -4.04 8.32 9.34
N LEU A 63 -3.14 8.16 8.36
CA LEU A 63 -3.26 7.23 7.24
C LEU A 63 -1.97 6.41 7.15
N GLY A 64 -2.11 5.09 7.03
CA GLY A 64 -1.01 4.15 6.85
C GLY A 64 -0.88 3.70 5.38
N ILE A 65 0.35 3.69 4.88
CA ILE A 65 0.75 2.97 3.67
C ILE A 65 1.53 1.75 4.14
N GLU A 66 0.97 0.55 3.96
CA GLU A 66 1.47 -0.66 4.61
C GLU A 66 1.72 -1.79 3.60
N PRO A 67 2.86 -1.77 2.89
CA PRO A 67 3.33 -2.92 2.10
C PRO A 67 3.55 -4.13 3.01
N SER A 68 3.17 -5.32 2.54
CA SER A 68 3.13 -6.54 3.35
C SER A 68 3.49 -7.79 2.55
N THR A 69 3.90 -8.83 3.28
CA THR A 69 4.34 -10.12 2.72
C THR A 69 3.21 -11.08 2.41
N HIS A 70 2.06 -10.93 3.08
CA HIS A 70 0.91 -11.83 2.93
C HIS A 70 -0.38 -11.01 2.92
N HIS A 71 -1.52 -11.65 2.70
CA HIS A 71 -2.82 -10.98 2.73
C HIS A 71 -3.26 -10.58 4.15
N VAL A 72 -4.20 -9.63 4.24
CA VAL A 72 -4.77 -9.09 5.49
C VAL A 72 -5.48 -10.17 6.34
N LEU A 73 -5.80 -11.32 5.74
CA LEU A 73 -6.31 -12.51 6.42
C LEU A 73 -5.33 -13.07 7.48
N GLY A 74 -4.06 -12.70 7.36
CA GLY A 74 -3.04 -12.97 8.36
C GLY A 74 -2.38 -14.35 8.23
N ASN A 75 -1.58 -14.67 9.24
CA ASN A 75 -0.64 -15.78 9.24
C ASN A 75 -1.28 -17.17 9.03
N LEU A 76 -2.44 -17.43 9.62
CA LEU A 76 -3.09 -18.75 9.48
C LEU A 76 -3.52 -18.99 8.03
N ALA A 77 -4.19 -18.02 7.43
CA ALA A 77 -4.62 -18.10 6.03
C ALA A 77 -3.42 -18.24 5.08
N ALA A 78 -2.32 -17.53 5.34
CA ALA A 78 -1.10 -17.67 4.54
C ALA A 78 -0.54 -19.11 4.58
N ARG A 79 -0.58 -19.78 5.75
CA ARG A 79 -0.17 -21.19 5.87
C ARG A 79 -1.12 -22.13 5.15
N GLU A 80 -2.43 -21.96 5.37
CA GLU A 80 -3.47 -22.81 4.77
C GLU A 80 -3.49 -22.71 3.24
N ARG A 81 -3.11 -21.55 2.69
CA ARG A 81 -3.04 -21.29 1.25
C ARG A 81 -1.68 -21.62 0.62
N GLY A 82 -0.71 -22.08 1.41
CA GLY A 82 0.64 -22.36 0.91
C GLY A 82 1.41 -21.10 0.46
N GLU A 83 1.01 -19.93 0.96
CA GLU A 83 1.59 -18.63 0.61
C GLU A 83 2.63 -18.16 1.63
N MET A 84 2.79 -18.89 2.74
CA MET A 84 3.75 -18.57 3.79
C MET A 84 5.18 -18.56 3.25
N ILE A 85 5.87 -17.44 3.45
CA ILE A 85 7.32 -17.35 3.24
C ILE A 85 8.02 -18.08 4.37
N TRP A 86 8.81 -19.10 4.02
CA TRP A 86 9.70 -19.80 4.95
C TRP A 86 11.15 -19.40 4.65
N LEU A 87 11.96 -19.31 5.70
CA LEU A 87 13.42 -19.17 5.60
C LEU A 87 14.04 -20.37 6.30
N GLU A 88 14.75 -21.18 5.54
CA GLU A 88 15.52 -22.31 6.05
C GLU A 88 16.83 -21.85 6.70
N HIS A 89 17.57 -22.82 7.25
CA HIS A 89 18.85 -22.53 7.89
C HIS A 89 19.82 -21.84 6.92
N GLY A 90 20.21 -20.61 7.28
CA GLY A 90 21.15 -19.80 6.51
C GLY A 90 20.52 -19.00 5.37
N GLU A 91 19.22 -19.14 5.13
CA GLU A 91 18.52 -18.31 4.15
C GLU A 91 18.30 -16.89 4.69
N SER A 92 18.28 -15.93 3.76
CA SER A 92 17.99 -14.53 4.06
C SER A 92 17.03 -13.98 3.02
N ARG A 93 16.27 -12.96 3.43
CA ARG A 93 15.41 -12.18 2.55
C ARG A 93 15.61 -10.71 2.82
N SER A 94 15.68 -9.93 1.76
CA SER A 94 15.85 -8.48 1.80
C SER A 94 14.58 -7.80 1.32
N TYR A 95 14.33 -6.62 1.87
CA TYR A 95 13.21 -5.77 1.53
C TYR A 95 13.73 -4.36 1.31
N ASP A 96 13.44 -3.81 0.13
CA ASP A 96 13.82 -2.47 -0.28
C ASP A 96 12.61 -1.55 -0.16
N ALA A 97 12.82 -0.41 0.50
CA ALA A 97 11.82 0.64 0.64
C ALA A 97 12.49 2.01 0.47
N VAL A 98 11.90 2.85 -0.38
CA VAL A 98 12.28 4.25 -0.54
C VAL A 98 11.17 5.12 0.03
N PHE A 99 11.55 6.04 0.92
CA PHE A 99 10.66 7.04 1.50
C PHE A 99 11.03 8.41 0.94
N ARG A 100 10.07 9.10 0.35
CA ARG A 100 10.30 10.40 -0.30
C ARG A 100 9.30 11.43 0.17
N VAL A 101 9.81 12.61 0.55
CA VAL A 101 8.99 13.80 0.73
C VAL A 101 8.83 14.46 -0.64
N LEU A 102 7.58 14.68 -1.04
CA LEU A 102 7.21 15.39 -2.25
C LEU A 102 6.96 16.86 -1.88
N ASP A 103 7.90 17.73 -2.20
CA ASP A 103 7.85 19.16 -1.86
C ASP A 103 7.52 20.00 -3.10
N GLY A 104 6.33 20.62 -3.08
CA GLY A 104 5.80 21.46 -4.13
C GLY A 104 5.01 20.72 -5.22
N ALA A 105 4.21 21.49 -5.96
CA ALA A 105 3.31 20.98 -7.00
C ALA A 105 4.03 20.19 -8.11
N GLY A 106 5.28 20.54 -8.44
CA GLY A 106 6.05 19.82 -9.47
C GLY A 106 6.46 18.40 -9.04
N ALA A 107 6.88 18.22 -7.79
CA ALA A 107 7.22 16.91 -7.25
C ALA A 107 5.97 16.02 -7.14
N ILE A 108 4.85 16.59 -6.69
CA ILE A 108 3.55 15.92 -6.62
C ILE A 108 3.10 15.47 -8.01
N ALA A 109 3.02 16.38 -8.98
CA ALA A 109 2.57 16.05 -10.33
C ALA A 109 3.45 14.98 -11.01
N THR A 110 4.75 14.98 -10.74
CA THR A 110 5.68 13.95 -11.25
C THR A 110 5.35 12.57 -10.65
N ALA A 111 5.14 12.50 -9.34
CA ALA A 111 4.78 11.26 -8.66
C ALA A 111 3.41 10.74 -9.13
N GLU A 112 2.41 11.63 -9.21
CA GLU A 112 1.08 11.28 -9.72
C GLU A 112 1.12 10.75 -11.15
N ALA A 113 1.89 11.40 -12.04
CA ALA A 113 2.05 10.94 -13.41
C ALA A 113 2.72 9.56 -13.49
N LYS A 114 3.77 9.32 -12.67
CA LYS A 114 4.41 8.00 -12.57
C LYS A 114 3.40 6.95 -12.11
N ILE A 115 2.73 7.17 -10.99
CA ILE A 115 1.76 6.22 -10.41
C ILE A 115 0.63 5.94 -11.38
N ALA A 116 0.02 6.98 -11.96
CA ALA A 116 -1.10 6.85 -12.89
C ALA A 116 -0.73 6.17 -14.22
N SER A 117 0.54 6.15 -14.60
CA SER A 117 1.04 5.37 -15.75
C SER A 117 1.08 3.86 -15.49
N ILE A 118 1.16 3.46 -14.21
CA ILE A 118 1.17 2.06 -13.77
C ILE A 118 -0.25 1.56 -13.56
N ALA A 119 -1.01 2.25 -12.70
CA ALA A 119 -2.41 1.96 -12.44
C ALA A 119 -3.11 3.20 -11.88
N ARG A 120 -4.42 3.29 -12.15
CA ARG A 120 -5.26 4.34 -11.58
C ARG A 120 -6.04 3.79 -10.41
N GLN A 121 -6.03 4.52 -9.29
CA GLN A 121 -6.87 4.18 -8.14
C GLN A 121 -8.37 4.23 -8.51
N PRO A 122 -9.22 3.44 -7.83
CA PRO A 122 -10.67 3.52 -8.00
C PRO A 122 -11.21 4.95 -7.79
N GLN A 123 -12.23 5.34 -8.55
CA GLN A 123 -12.88 6.65 -8.40
C GLN A 123 -13.85 6.69 -7.20
N GLN A 124 -14.34 5.54 -6.77
CA GLN A 124 -15.21 5.42 -5.61
C GLN A 124 -14.34 5.35 -4.35
N ASP A 125 -14.60 6.24 -3.38
CA ASP A 125 -13.81 6.30 -2.14
C ASP A 125 -13.91 5.02 -1.30
N TYR A 126 -15.09 4.41 -1.25
CA TYR A 126 -15.39 3.24 -0.44
C TYR A 126 -16.17 2.19 -1.25
N PRO A 127 -15.52 1.49 -2.19
CA PRO A 127 -16.16 0.45 -2.97
C PRO A 127 -16.45 -0.78 -2.10
N VAL A 128 -17.36 -1.64 -2.55
CA VAL A 128 -17.59 -2.94 -1.89
C VAL A 128 -16.31 -3.78 -2.00
N PRO A 129 -15.75 -4.33 -0.90
CA PRO A 129 -14.59 -5.20 -0.98
C PRO A 129 -14.86 -6.40 -1.88
N SER A 130 -13.93 -6.71 -2.78
CA SER A 130 -14.08 -7.82 -3.73
C SER A 130 -14.18 -9.19 -3.05
N GLY A 131 -13.63 -9.32 -1.83
CA GLY A 131 -13.42 -10.60 -1.15
C GLY A 131 -12.43 -11.52 -1.88
N ASN A 132 -11.83 -11.05 -2.98
CA ASN A 132 -10.91 -11.82 -3.78
C ASN A 132 -9.47 -11.56 -3.33
N PHE A 133 -8.76 -12.64 -3.02
CA PHE A 133 -7.36 -12.62 -2.64
C PHE A 133 -6.59 -13.49 -3.64
N PRO A 134 -6.01 -12.91 -4.70
CA PRO A 134 -5.32 -13.69 -5.71
C PRO A 134 -4.06 -14.37 -5.14
N GLY A 135 -3.71 -15.54 -5.66
CA GLY A 135 -2.51 -16.26 -5.23
C GLY A 135 -1.22 -15.44 -5.38
N LEU A 136 -0.29 -15.64 -4.45
CA LEU A 136 0.98 -14.89 -4.39
C LEU A 136 2.14 -15.57 -5.14
N ALA A 137 1.97 -16.81 -5.62
CA ALA A 137 3.04 -17.60 -6.22
C ALA A 137 3.74 -16.94 -7.42
N ASP A 138 3.01 -16.21 -8.25
CA ASP A 138 3.56 -15.54 -9.45
C ASP A 138 4.06 -14.11 -9.16
N ARG A 139 4.06 -13.70 -7.88
CA ARG A 139 4.42 -12.34 -7.47
C ARG A 139 5.77 -12.25 -6.79
N ALA A 140 6.31 -13.37 -6.31
CA ALA A 140 7.53 -13.48 -5.51
C ALA A 140 8.75 -13.93 -6.34
#